data_AF-A0A9E6B9K2-F1
#
_entry.id   AF-A0A9E6B9K2-F1
#
_cell.length_a   1.000
_cell.length_b   1.000
_cell.length_c   1.000
_cell.angle_alpha   90.00
_cell.angle_beta   90.00
_cell.angle_gamma   90.00
#
_symmetry.space_group_name_H-M   'P 1'
#
loop_
_entity.id
_entity.type
_entity.pdbx_description
1 polymer ?
#
loop_
_entity_poly.entity_id
_entity_poly.type
_entity_poly.pdbx_seq_one_letter_code
_entity_poly.pdbx_strand_id
1 'polypeptide(L)'
;MLDALNNACLAVADLLLGWLLHFPRDAALIVVAFGTGLVLTVVRVFTTNQDLLRRCKQDKKRQKQLLRQAKKARDREARNRHRLTIREIGLKAARQEGWPLLASIVPVALLAVWAFGRIAYRVPDPWQGVELKMYFPPEALGGYVHLMPPEEGLTVDGGLIRRIVEDDPPVAGVAGWALSAQKRPEPYRLRIRAGGRIVEHELRADGRRYVGPFTAYGSAPEEVFEYVLSEHKYRPFGLIGDWNVRVPEWTIGRWTVFGPYAGQALFTLDAWLIGYLLLAIPFAFILRPVLRIC
;
A
#
# COMPACT_ATOMS: atom_id res chain seq x y z
N MET A 1 -13.27 -7.44 12.41
CA MET A 1 -13.12 -6.06 12.93
C MET A 1 -12.19 -5.23 12.06
N LEU A 2 -11.02 -5.76 11.68
CA LEU A 2 -10.09 -5.09 10.73
C LEU A 2 -10.74 -4.81 9.37
N ASP A 3 -11.52 -5.74 8.82
CA ASP A 3 -12.21 -5.53 7.54
C ASP A 3 -13.27 -4.44 7.61
N ALA A 4 -13.98 -4.33 8.73
CA ALA A 4 -14.95 -3.27 8.96
C ALA A 4 -14.27 -1.89 9.03
N LEU A 5 -13.12 -1.80 9.70
CA LEU A 5 -12.31 -0.58 9.75
C LEU A 5 -11.76 -0.22 8.36
N ASN A 6 -11.25 -1.20 7.62
CA ASN A 6 -10.76 -1.03 6.26
C ASN A 6 -11.88 -0.50 5.35
N ASN A 7 -13.05 -1.12 5.39
CA ASN A 7 -14.21 -0.69 4.62
C ASN A 7 -14.69 0.71 5.01
N ALA A 8 -14.67 1.05 6.31
CA ALA A 8 -14.99 2.41 6.77
C ALA A 8 -13.97 3.44 6.27
N CYS A 9 -12.68 3.15 6.35
CA CYS A 9 -11.62 4.01 5.81
C CYS A 9 -11.77 4.20 4.30
N LEU A 10 -12.06 3.12 3.56
CA LEU A 10 -12.31 3.17 2.12
C LEU A 10 -13.55 4.00 1.79
N ALA A 11 -14.63 3.89 2.57
CA ALA A 11 -15.85 4.68 2.35
C ALA A 11 -15.61 6.18 2.57
N VAL A 12 -14.91 6.55 3.65
CA VAL A 12 -14.53 7.95 3.92
C VAL A 12 -13.60 8.48 2.84
N ALA A 13 -12.59 7.70 2.46
CA ALA A 13 -11.65 8.10 1.42
C ALA A 13 -12.31 8.15 0.02
N ASP A 14 -13.27 7.27 -0.27
CA ASP A 14 -14.05 7.32 -1.52
C ASP A 14 -14.92 8.57 -1.62
N LEU A 15 -15.46 9.07 -0.52
CA LEU A 15 -16.18 10.34 -0.52
C LEU A 15 -15.25 11.50 -0.91
N LEU A 16 -13.99 11.47 -0.45
CA LEU A 16 -13.02 12.54 -0.67
C LEU A 16 -12.25 12.42 -1.99
N LEU A 17 -11.96 11.19 -2.43
CA LEU A 17 -11.03 10.87 -3.52
C LEU A 17 -11.67 10.01 -4.61
N GLY A 18 -12.90 9.55 -4.45
CA GLY A 18 -13.57 8.69 -5.44
C GLY A 18 -13.77 9.35 -6.80
N TRP A 19 -13.82 10.69 -6.84
CA TRP A 19 -13.80 11.46 -8.09
C TRP A 19 -12.52 11.20 -8.90
N LEU A 20 -11.40 10.90 -8.24
CA LEU A 20 -10.12 10.63 -8.87
C LEU A 20 -10.10 9.33 -9.70
N LEU A 21 -11.02 8.40 -9.41
CA LEU A 21 -11.20 7.16 -10.17
C LEU A 21 -11.78 7.40 -11.57
N HIS A 22 -12.18 8.63 -11.90
CA HIS A 22 -12.61 9.00 -13.25
C HIS A 22 -11.42 9.38 -14.15
N PHE A 23 -10.25 9.64 -13.56
CA PHE A 23 -9.04 10.00 -14.29
C PHE A 23 -8.20 8.78 -14.63
N PRO A 24 -7.30 8.88 -15.64
CA PRO A 24 -6.25 7.90 -15.84
C PRO A 24 -5.46 7.68 -14.54
N ARG A 25 -5.05 6.44 -14.28
CA ARG A 25 -4.39 6.07 -13.03
C ARG A 25 -3.10 6.81 -12.78
N ASP A 26 -2.38 7.18 -13.83
CA ASP A 26 -1.17 7.99 -13.74
C ASP A 26 -1.47 9.37 -13.16
N ALA A 27 -2.55 10.01 -13.63
CA ALA A 27 -3.01 11.28 -13.11
C ALA A 27 -3.50 11.15 -11.66
N ALA A 28 -4.23 10.07 -11.36
CA ALA A 28 -4.64 9.76 -9.98
C ALA A 28 -3.43 9.63 -9.05
N LEU A 29 -2.39 8.90 -9.47
CA LEU A 29 -1.16 8.72 -8.71
C LEU A 29 -0.45 10.06 -8.43
N ILE A 30 -0.36 10.93 -9.44
CA ILE A 30 0.24 12.28 -9.30
C ILE A 30 -0.55 13.12 -8.29
N VAL A 31 -1.89 13.14 -8.40
CA VAL A 31 -2.74 13.91 -7.48
C VAL A 31 -2.62 13.37 -6.05
N VAL A 32 -2.59 12.05 -5.86
CA VAL A 32 -2.38 11.45 -4.53
C VAL A 32 -1.01 11.81 -3.98
N ALA A 33 0.05 11.69 -4.78
CA ALA A 33 1.41 12.04 -4.37
C ALA A 33 1.54 13.51 -3.96
N PHE A 34 0.95 14.41 -4.75
CA PHE A 34 0.88 15.83 -4.42
C PHE A 34 0.04 16.08 -3.16
N GLY A 35 -1.11 15.42 -3.05
CA GLY A 35 -2.01 15.48 -1.90
C GLY A 35 -1.34 15.04 -0.60
N THR A 36 -0.56 13.96 -0.61
CA THR A 36 0.25 13.55 0.53
C THR A 36 1.24 14.65 0.91
N GLY A 37 1.98 15.20 -0.06
CA GLY A 37 2.91 16.30 0.18
C GLY A 37 2.22 17.49 0.84
N LEU A 38 1.03 17.86 0.36
CA LEU A 38 0.23 18.95 0.91
C LEU A 38 -0.24 18.64 2.34
N VAL A 39 -0.79 17.45 2.58
CA VAL A 39 -1.24 16.99 3.90
C VAL A 39 -0.11 17.03 4.92
N LEU A 40 1.05 16.44 4.59
CA LEU A 40 2.23 16.47 5.47
C LEU A 40 2.64 17.89 5.81
N THR A 41 2.54 18.78 4.83
CA THR A 41 2.94 20.18 4.97
C THR A 41 1.94 20.96 5.83
N VAL A 42 0.64 20.79 5.58
CA VAL A 42 -0.45 21.42 6.35
C VAL A 42 -0.45 20.93 7.80
N VAL A 43 -0.40 19.61 8.03
CA VAL A 43 -0.32 19.03 9.38
C VAL A 43 0.83 19.66 10.14
N ARG A 44 2.00 19.81 9.51
CA ARG A 44 3.17 20.43 10.13
C ARG A 44 2.97 21.91 10.48
N VAL A 45 2.27 22.67 9.66
CA VAL A 45 1.94 24.09 9.98
C VAL A 45 1.06 24.16 11.22
N PHE A 46 0.04 23.32 11.32
CA PHE A 46 -0.92 23.35 12.42
C PHE A 46 -0.41 22.72 13.72
N THR A 47 0.46 21.71 13.63
CA THR A 47 0.93 20.97 14.81
C THR A 47 2.24 21.50 15.39
N THR A 48 2.98 22.34 14.66
CA THR A 48 4.30 22.82 15.09
C THR A 48 4.29 24.32 15.38
N ASN A 49 4.88 24.70 16.52
CA ASN A 49 5.21 26.11 16.76
C ASN A 49 6.43 26.51 15.91
N GLN A 50 6.16 27.10 14.74
CA GLN A 50 7.19 27.53 13.79
C GLN A 50 8.15 28.58 14.36
N ASP A 51 7.67 29.44 15.26
CA ASP A 51 8.52 30.46 15.90
C ASP A 51 9.52 29.85 16.87
N LEU A 52 9.10 28.83 17.63
CA LEU A 52 10.00 28.10 18.51
C LEU A 52 11.11 27.39 17.69
N LEU A 53 10.76 26.75 16.57
CA LEU A 53 11.75 26.12 15.69
C LEU A 53 12.73 27.14 15.08
N ARG A 54 12.23 28.32 14.66
CA ARG A 54 13.06 29.41 14.16
C ARG A 54 14.07 29.89 15.21
N ARG A 55 13.62 30.10 16.45
CA ARG A 55 14.49 30.46 17.58
C ARG A 55 15.53 29.39 17.85
N CYS A 56 15.12 28.12 17.95
CA CYS A 56 16.06 27.01 18.13
C CYS A 56 17.11 26.93 17.00
N LYS A 57 16.72 27.19 15.74
CA LYS A 57 17.63 27.20 14.59
C LYS A 57 18.65 28.34 14.68
N GLN A 58 18.20 29.54 15.06
CA GLN A 58 19.05 30.71 15.30
C GLN A 58 20.01 30.49 16.48
N ASP A 59 19.51 30.02 17.61
CA ASP A 59 20.30 29.72 18.81
C ASP A 59 21.34 28.64 18.53
N LYS A 60 20.96 27.57 17.83
CA LYS A 60 21.90 26.52 17.42
C LYS A 60 22.98 27.04 16.48
N LYS A 61 22.66 27.97 15.56
CA LYS A 61 23.64 28.63 14.68
C LYS A 61 24.62 29.47 15.51
N ARG A 62 24.12 30.26 16.46
CA ARG A 62 24.95 31.07 17.35
C ARG A 62 25.86 30.21 18.23
N GLN A 63 25.32 29.18 18.86
CA GLN A 63 26.10 28.26 19.70
C GLN A 63 27.17 27.50 18.90
N LYS A 64 26.89 27.13 17.64
CA LYS A 64 27.92 26.55 16.74
C LYS A 64 29.05 27.53 16.43
N GLN A 65 28.77 28.84 16.31
CA GLN A 65 29.80 29.87 16.13
C GLN A 65 30.67 30.00 17.39
N LEU A 66 30.04 30.07 18.57
CA LEU A 66 30.75 30.15 19.86
C LEU A 66 31.60 28.90 20.12
N LEU A 67 31.09 27.71 19.79
CA LEU A 67 31.85 26.47 19.86
C LEU A 67 33.10 26.50 18.96
N ARG A 68 33.03 27.10 17.77
CA ARG A 68 34.20 27.28 16.90
C ARG A 68 35.21 28.24 17.50
N GLN A 69 34.76 29.32 18.13
CA GLN A 69 35.64 30.27 18.83
C GLN A 69 36.32 29.62 20.06
N ALA A 70 35.57 28.89 20.89
CA ALA A 70 36.11 28.16 22.04
C ALA A 70 37.11 27.06 21.62
N LYS A 71 36.90 26.42 20.47
CA LYS A 71 37.89 25.50 19.86
C LYS A 71 39.19 26.19 19.50
N LYS A 72 39.12 27.38 18.89
CA LYS A 72 40.30 28.19 18.55
C LYS A 72 41.06 28.67 19.80
N ALA A 73 40.32 29.10 20.82
CA ALA A 73 40.87 29.54 22.10
C ALA A 73 41.37 28.39 23.00
N ARG A 74 41.20 27.13 22.59
CA ARG A 74 41.54 25.90 23.35
C ARG A 74 40.91 25.80 24.75
N ASP A 75 39.90 26.60 25.06
CA ASP A 75 39.13 26.48 26.31
C ASP A 75 38.29 25.19 26.31
N ARG A 76 38.63 24.23 27.17
CA ARG A 76 37.93 22.94 27.27
C ARG A 76 36.56 23.08 27.94
N GLU A 77 36.41 24.00 28.88
CA GLU A 77 35.19 24.16 29.67
C GLU A 77 34.10 24.83 28.84
N ALA A 78 34.42 25.94 28.16
CA ALA A 78 33.49 26.61 27.26
C ALA A 78 33.06 25.68 26.11
N ARG A 79 33.97 24.85 25.59
CA ARG A 79 33.64 23.83 24.57
C ARG A 79 32.58 22.85 25.05
N ASN A 80 32.73 22.31 26.26
CA ASN A 80 31.77 21.35 26.82
C ASN A 80 30.42 22.03 27.08
N ARG A 81 30.42 23.25 27.63
CA ARG A 81 29.20 24.04 27.87
C ARG A 81 28.40 24.25 26.59
N HIS A 82 29.02 24.79 25.53
CA HIS A 82 28.35 25.01 24.25
C HIS A 82 27.85 23.70 23.61
N ARG A 83 28.59 22.59 23.76
CA ARG A 83 28.16 21.28 23.24
C ARG A 83 26.90 20.78 23.96
N LEU A 84 26.82 20.93 25.29
CA LEU A 84 25.64 20.57 26.08
C LEU A 84 24.44 21.43 25.69
N THR A 85 24.61 22.75 25.60
CA THR A 85 23.53 23.65 25.18
C THR A 85 23.02 23.33 23.77
N ILE A 86 23.91 23.00 22.83
CA ILE A 86 23.50 22.55 21.48
C ILE A 86 22.65 21.27 21.54
N ARG A 87 23.00 20.33 22.43
CA ARG A 87 22.22 19.09 22.62
C ARG A 87 20.84 19.39 23.20
N GLU A 88 20.75 20.24 24.21
CA GLU A 88 19.47 20.63 24.83
C GLU A 88 18.55 21.37 23.85
N ILE A 89 19.09 22.33 23.08
CA ILE A 89 18.35 22.99 21.99
C ILE A 89 17.90 21.96 20.95
N GLY A 90 18.77 20.99 20.64
CA GLY A 90 18.45 19.88 19.74
C GLY A 90 17.29 19.03 20.24
N LEU A 91 17.26 18.70 21.53
CA LEU A 91 16.19 17.91 22.13
C LEU A 91 14.86 18.66 22.12
N LYS A 92 14.88 19.97 22.44
CA LYS A 92 13.70 20.84 22.36
C LYS A 92 13.14 20.92 20.93
N ALA A 93 14.01 21.06 19.93
CA ALA A 93 13.62 21.06 18.52
C ALA A 93 13.07 19.69 18.09
N ALA A 94 13.73 18.59 18.45
CA ALA A 94 13.30 17.24 18.09
C ALA A 94 11.92 16.90 18.66
N ARG A 95 11.63 17.32 19.91
CA ARG A 95 10.32 17.12 20.53
C ARG A 95 9.20 17.86 19.77
N GLN A 96 9.52 19.04 19.23
CA GLN A 96 8.59 19.80 18.39
C GLN A 96 8.43 19.19 16.99
N GLU A 97 9.48 18.59 16.45
CA GLU A 97 9.44 17.89 15.15
C GLU A 97 8.75 16.51 15.21
N GLY A 98 8.68 15.88 16.38
CA GLY A 98 8.05 14.57 16.56
C GLY A 98 6.51 14.57 16.48
N TRP A 99 5.86 15.63 16.99
CA TRP A 99 4.40 15.75 16.98
C TRP A 99 3.78 15.75 15.57
N PRO A 100 4.30 16.52 14.60
CA PRO A 100 3.84 16.48 13.22
C PRO A 100 3.94 15.10 12.58
N LEU A 101 5.03 14.37 12.87
CA LEU A 101 5.22 13.03 12.33
C LEU A 101 4.12 12.09 12.81
N LEU A 102 3.83 12.09 14.11
CA LEU A 102 2.75 11.28 14.69
C LEU A 102 1.37 11.70 14.16
N ALA A 103 1.09 13.01 14.11
CA ALA A 103 -0.17 13.53 13.59
C ALA A 103 -0.38 13.20 12.11
N SER A 104 0.71 13.08 11.34
CA SER A 104 0.66 12.72 9.92
C SER A 104 0.39 11.23 9.66
N ILE A 105 0.57 10.35 10.66
CA ILE A 105 0.32 8.91 10.49
C ILE A 105 -1.11 8.66 10.07
N VAL A 106 -2.08 9.30 10.71
CA VAL A 106 -3.51 9.08 10.46
C VAL A 106 -3.91 9.41 9.02
N PRO A 107 -3.67 10.63 8.50
CA PRO A 107 -4.08 10.94 7.13
C PRO A 107 -3.23 10.22 6.08
N VAL A 108 -1.95 9.94 6.35
CA VAL A 108 -1.12 9.13 5.44
C VAL A 108 -1.62 7.70 5.39
N ALA A 109 -2.01 7.11 6.53
CA ALA A 109 -2.59 5.77 6.57
C ALA A 109 -3.92 5.72 5.81
N LEU A 110 -4.79 6.73 5.95
CA LEU A 110 -6.03 6.82 5.19
C LEU A 110 -5.77 6.85 3.67
N LEU A 111 -4.82 7.69 3.22
CA LEU A 111 -4.41 7.77 1.81
C LEU A 111 -3.82 6.45 1.32
N ALA A 112 -2.98 5.82 2.13
CA ALA A 112 -2.36 4.54 1.81
C ALA A 112 -3.42 3.46 1.65
N VAL A 113 -4.32 3.28 2.62
CA VAL A 113 -5.42 2.30 2.56
C VAL A 113 -6.25 2.50 1.30
N TRP A 114 -6.58 3.75 0.96
CA TRP A 114 -7.32 4.04 -0.27
C TRP A 114 -6.53 3.72 -1.55
N ALA A 115 -5.25 4.08 -1.61
CA ALA A 115 -4.40 3.78 -2.76
C ALA A 115 -4.19 2.26 -2.94
N PHE A 116 -3.98 1.52 -1.84
CA PHE A 116 -3.91 0.06 -1.85
C PHE A 116 -5.23 -0.61 -2.25
N GLY A 117 -6.37 0.01 -1.96
CA GLY A 117 -7.68 -0.51 -2.33
C GLY A 117 -8.10 -0.16 -3.75
N ARG A 118 -7.55 0.88 -4.37
CA ARG A 118 -8.07 1.45 -5.63
C ARG A 118 -7.05 1.66 -6.76
N ILE A 119 -5.77 1.77 -6.45
CA ILE A 119 -4.71 2.04 -7.44
C ILE A 119 -3.83 0.80 -7.69
N ALA A 120 -3.63 -0.07 -6.71
CA ALA A 120 -2.62 -1.12 -6.77
C ALA A 120 -2.79 -2.10 -7.97
N TYR A 121 -4.03 -2.37 -8.38
CA TYR A 121 -4.33 -3.29 -9.49
C TYR A 121 -5.17 -2.62 -10.56
N ARG A 122 -4.79 -2.77 -11.83
CA ARG A 122 -5.54 -2.31 -13.00
C ARG A 122 -6.86 -3.06 -13.06
N VAL A 123 -7.94 -2.32 -13.30
CA VAL A 123 -9.27 -2.90 -13.48
C VAL A 123 -9.29 -3.52 -14.88
N PRO A 124 -9.78 -4.75 -15.04
CA PRO A 124 -9.89 -5.38 -16.35
C PRO A 124 -10.76 -4.53 -17.28
N ASP A 125 -10.32 -4.39 -18.53
CA ASP A 125 -11.12 -3.75 -19.56
C ASP A 125 -12.35 -4.63 -19.87
N PRO A 126 -13.50 -4.06 -20.28
CA PRO A 126 -14.67 -4.85 -20.62
C PRO A 126 -14.32 -5.87 -21.71
N TRP A 127 -14.78 -7.11 -21.53
CA TRP A 127 -14.45 -8.25 -22.40
C TRP A 127 -12.97 -8.66 -22.45
N GLN A 128 -12.11 -8.07 -21.61
CA GLN A 128 -10.78 -8.59 -21.42
C GLN A 128 -10.85 -9.88 -20.59
N GLY A 129 -10.22 -10.94 -21.08
CA GLY A 129 -10.08 -12.19 -20.35
C GLY A 129 -9.31 -11.98 -19.05
N VAL A 130 -9.88 -12.44 -17.96
CA VAL A 130 -9.30 -12.44 -16.60
C VAL A 130 -9.21 -13.87 -16.13
N GLU A 131 -8.05 -14.24 -15.61
CA GLU A 131 -7.86 -15.57 -15.04
C GLU A 131 -8.31 -15.59 -13.57
N LEU A 132 -9.37 -16.34 -13.29
CA LEU A 132 -9.76 -16.74 -11.94
C LEU A 132 -8.97 -17.99 -11.59
N LYS A 133 -7.98 -17.87 -10.72
CA LYS A 133 -7.31 -19.01 -10.08
C LYS A 133 -7.90 -19.27 -8.70
N MET A 134 -7.89 -20.52 -8.31
CA MET A 134 -8.32 -20.98 -6.99
C MET A 134 -7.30 -22.03 -6.53
N TYR A 135 -6.67 -21.77 -5.40
CA TYR A 135 -5.64 -22.63 -4.84
C TYR A 135 -6.24 -23.57 -3.80
N PHE A 136 -5.63 -24.73 -3.67
CA PHE A 136 -6.07 -25.83 -2.84
C PHE A 136 -4.87 -26.50 -2.17
N PRO A 137 -5.06 -27.10 -0.98
CA PRO A 137 -4.03 -27.93 -0.38
C PRO A 137 -3.68 -29.11 -1.32
N PRO A 138 -2.46 -29.64 -1.23
CA PRO A 138 -2.03 -30.79 -2.04
C PRO A 138 -2.97 -32.01 -1.96
N GLU A 139 -3.69 -32.16 -0.86
CA GLU A 139 -4.65 -33.25 -0.62
C GLU A 139 -5.83 -33.24 -1.60
N ALA A 140 -6.18 -32.08 -2.17
CA ALA A 140 -7.29 -31.92 -3.10
C ALA A 140 -6.89 -32.20 -4.57
N LEU A 141 -5.63 -32.52 -4.84
CA LEU A 141 -5.13 -32.77 -6.20
C LEU A 141 -5.92 -33.88 -6.89
N GLY A 142 -6.25 -33.65 -8.16
CA GLY A 142 -7.04 -34.58 -8.96
C GLY A 142 -8.55 -34.51 -8.73
N GLY A 143 -9.02 -33.77 -7.73
CA GLY A 143 -10.43 -33.44 -7.53
C GLY A 143 -10.99 -32.50 -8.61
N TYR A 144 -12.31 -32.28 -8.56
CA TYR A 144 -13.01 -31.37 -9.48
C TYR A 144 -13.68 -30.22 -8.72
N VAL A 145 -13.64 -29.05 -9.34
CA VAL A 145 -14.27 -27.82 -8.86
C VAL A 145 -15.21 -27.32 -9.94
N HIS A 146 -16.37 -26.82 -9.52
CA HIS A 146 -17.41 -26.38 -10.43
C HIS A 146 -17.75 -24.91 -10.20
N LEU A 147 -17.58 -24.09 -11.21
CA LEU A 147 -18.14 -22.74 -11.26
C LEU A 147 -19.62 -22.84 -11.64
N MET A 148 -20.51 -22.36 -10.79
CA MET A 148 -21.93 -22.32 -11.11
C MET A 148 -22.19 -21.42 -12.33
N PRO A 149 -23.29 -21.63 -13.07
CA PRO A 149 -23.60 -20.83 -14.25
C PRO A 149 -23.48 -19.33 -13.98
N PRO A 150 -22.70 -18.60 -14.81
CA PRO A 150 -22.45 -17.18 -14.62
C PRO A 150 -23.73 -16.36 -14.80
N GLU A 151 -23.78 -15.18 -14.17
CA GLU A 151 -24.83 -14.18 -14.43
C GLU A 151 -24.75 -13.67 -15.89
N GLU A 152 -25.84 -13.10 -16.39
CA GLU A 152 -25.88 -12.53 -17.74
C GLU A 152 -24.76 -11.50 -17.98
N GLY A 153 -24.06 -11.62 -19.12
CA GLY A 153 -22.95 -10.74 -19.48
C GLY A 153 -21.57 -11.20 -18.96
N LEU A 154 -21.47 -12.39 -18.36
CA LEU A 154 -20.20 -13.02 -18.00
C LEU A 154 -20.00 -14.31 -18.81
N THR A 155 -18.88 -14.42 -19.52
CA THR A 155 -18.52 -15.59 -20.33
C THR A 155 -17.34 -16.33 -19.69
N VAL A 156 -17.39 -17.67 -19.75
CA VAL A 156 -16.37 -18.55 -19.19
C VAL A 156 -15.77 -19.38 -20.32
N ASP A 157 -14.47 -19.25 -20.55
CA ASP A 157 -13.78 -19.98 -21.60
C ASP A 157 -13.32 -21.36 -21.10
N GLY A 158 -13.50 -22.38 -21.94
CA GLY A 158 -13.03 -23.75 -21.68
C GLY A 158 -13.82 -24.54 -20.63
N GLY A 159 -15.02 -24.09 -20.26
CA GLY A 159 -15.99 -24.84 -19.46
C GLY A 159 -16.03 -24.50 -17.97
N LEU A 160 -17.15 -24.89 -17.33
CA LEU A 160 -17.47 -24.56 -15.93
C LEU A 160 -16.80 -25.49 -14.90
N ILE A 161 -16.51 -26.73 -15.30
CA ILE A 161 -15.89 -27.72 -14.42
C ILE A 161 -14.39 -27.78 -14.72
N ARG A 162 -13.57 -27.66 -13.68
CA ARG A 162 -12.11 -27.72 -13.77
C ARG A 162 -11.56 -28.78 -12.83
N ARG A 163 -10.52 -29.47 -13.29
CA ARG A 163 -9.76 -30.40 -12.47
C ARG A 163 -8.68 -29.63 -11.71
N ILE A 164 -8.43 -30.01 -10.46
CA ILE A 164 -7.36 -29.46 -9.64
C ILE A 164 -6.03 -30.08 -10.10
N VAL A 165 -5.13 -29.24 -10.62
CA VAL A 165 -3.81 -29.61 -11.16
C VAL A 165 -2.72 -29.03 -10.27
N GLU A 166 -1.51 -29.58 -10.31
CA GLU A 166 -0.36 -29.05 -9.56
C GLU A 166 0.16 -27.73 -10.16
N ASP A 167 0.47 -26.73 -9.31
CA ASP A 167 1.14 -25.48 -9.69
C ASP A 167 2.61 -25.44 -9.21
N ASP A 168 3.45 -24.74 -9.96
CA ASP A 168 4.90 -24.58 -9.69
C ASP A 168 5.11 -23.74 -8.41
N PRO A 169 6.22 -23.89 -7.65
CA PRO A 169 6.20 -23.72 -6.20
C PRO A 169 5.78 -22.32 -5.73
N PRO A 170 4.97 -22.25 -4.65
CA PRO A 170 4.69 -23.33 -3.69
C PRO A 170 3.72 -24.42 -4.21
N VAL A 171 4.02 -25.69 -3.89
CA VAL A 171 3.24 -26.87 -4.30
C VAL A 171 1.83 -26.78 -3.71
N ALA A 172 0.91 -26.30 -4.53
CA ALA A 172 -0.51 -26.21 -4.25
C ALA A 172 -1.29 -26.74 -5.46
N GLY A 173 -2.48 -27.28 -5.22
CA GLY A 173 -3.41 -27.58 -6.30
C GLY A 173 -4.04 -26.28 -6.82
N VAL A 174 -4.17 -26.12 -8.13
CA VAL A 174 -4.79 -24.96 -8.77
C VAL A 174 -5.93 -25.40 -9.69
N ALA A 175 -7.03 -24.67 -9.65
CA ALA A 175 -8.08 -24.68 -10.66
C ALA A 175 -8.26 -23.27 -11.22
N GLY A 176 -8.23 -23.15 -12.55
CA GLY A 176 -8.26 -21.87 -13.26
C GLY A 176 -9.42 -21.77 -14.25
N TRP A 177 -10.08 -20.61 -14.31
CA TRP A 177 -11.05 -20.24 -15.34
C TRP A 177 -10.65 -18.93 -15.98
N ALA A 178 -10.74 -18.86 -17.31
CA ALA A 178 -10.67 -17.58 -18.01
C ALA A 178 -12.09 -17.02 -18.12
N LEU A 179 -12.28 -15.81 -17.57
CA LEU A 179 -13.55 -15.11 -17.47
C LEU A 179 -13.48 -13.81 -18.26
N SER A 180 -14.50 -13.53 -19.06
CA SER A 180 -14.65 -12.21 -19.71
C SER A 180 -15.99 -11.60 -19.32
N ALA A 181 -15.99 -10.37 -18.84
CA ALA A 181 -17.18 -9.72 -18.29
C ALA A 181 -17.55 -8.45 -19.06
N GLN A 182 -18.85 -8.25 -19.27
CA GLN A 182 -19.38 -6.98 -19.75
C GLN A 182 -19.25 -5.90 -18.66
N LYS A 183 -19.16 -4.63 -19.09
CA LYS A 183 -19.13 -3.52 -18.15
C LYS A 183 -20.47 -3.36 -17.43
N ARG A 184 -20.47 -3.46 -16.11
CA ARG A 184 -21.64 -3.25 -15.24
C ARG A 184 -21.23 -2.52 -13.95
N PRO A 185 -22.07 -1.63 -13.39
CA PRO A 185 -21.77 -0.94 -12.13
C PRO A 185 -21.82 -1.86 -10.90
N GLU A 186 -22.65 -2.89 -10.95
CA GLU A 186 -22.80 -3.88 -9.89
C GLU A 186 -21.79 -5.03 -10.07
N PRO A 187 -21.26 -5.60 -8.97
CA PRO A 187 -20.37 -6.75 -9.04
C PRO A 187 -21.09 -8.01 -9.51
N TYR A 188 -20.41 -8.81 -10.32
CA TYR A 188 -20.82 -10.18 -10.66
C TYR A 188 -20.57 -11.10 -9.48
N ARG A 189 -21.56 -11.92 -9.09
CA ARG A 189 -21.38 -12.90 -8.01
C ARG A 189 -21.01 -14.26 -8.59
N LEU A 190 -19.76 -14.66 -8.38
CA LEU A 190 -19.25 -15.96 -8.74
C LEU A 190 -19.53 -16.94 -7.62
N ARG A 191 -20.26 -18.02 -7.91
CA ARG A 191 -20.50 -19.11 -6.96
C ARG A 191 -19.70 -20.32 -7.37
N ILE A 192 -18.74 -20.71 -6.53
CA ILE A 192 -17.84 -21.83 -6.81
C ILE A 192 -18.15 -22.94 -5.84
N ARG A 193 -18.42 -24.13 -6.37
CA ARG A 193 -18.68 -25.34 -5.59
C ARG A 193 -17.41 -26.20 -5.54
N ALA A 194 -16.87 -26.36 -4.35
CA ALA A 194 -15.71 -27.20 -4.05
C ALA A 194 -15.99 -28.01 -2.78
N GLY A 195 -15.64 -29.30 -2.76
CA GLY A 195 -15.74 -30.13 -1.53
C GLY A 195 -17.13 -30.17 -0.88
N GLY A 196 -18.21 -29.98 -1.63
CA GLY A 196 -19.58 -29.94 -1.10
C GLY A 196 -20.03 -28.59 -0.52
N ARG A 197 -19.15 -27.57 -0.49
CA ARG A 197 -19.47 -26.19 -0.07
C ARG A 197 -19.63 -25.27 -1.28
N ILE A 198 -20.33 -24.15 -1.07
CA ILE A 198 -20.47 -23.06 -2.05
C ILE A 198 -19.73 -21.85 -1.49
N VAL A 199 -18.76 -21.36 -2.25
CA VAL A 199 -18.02 -20.14 -1.95
C VAL A 199 -18.53 -19.04 -2.88
N GLU A 200 -18.88 -17.89 -2.32
CA GLU A 200 -19.28 -16.71 -3.09
C GLU A 200 -18.12 -15.73 -3.19
N HIS A 201 -17.77 -15.33 -4.41
CA HIS A 201 -16.75 -14.34 -4.72
C HIS A 201 -17.31 -13.23 -5.62
N GLU A 202 -16.84 -12.01 -5.45
CA GLU A 202 -17.29 -10.86 -6.26
C GLU A 202 -16.26 -10.52 -7.35
N LEU A 203 -16.73 -10.41 -8.59
CA LEU A 203 -15.95 -9.89 -9.71
C LEU A 203 -16.49 -8.51 -10.11
N ARG A 204 -15.66 -7.47 -10.02
CA ARG A 204 -16.02 -6.11 -10.46
C ARG A 204 -15.47 -5.81 -11.85
N ALA A 205 -16.36 -5.48 -12.77
CA ALA A 205 -16.06 -5.04 -14.13
C ALA A 205 -16.62 -3.63 -14.41
N ASP A 206 -16.55 -2.72 -13.42
CA ASP A 206 -17.06 -1.34 -13.54
C ASP A 206 -16.06 -0.38 -14.26
N GLY A 207 -14.84 -0.85 -14.50
CA GLY A 207 -13.74 -0.08 -15.07
C GLY A 207 -13.05 0.88 -14.08
N ARG A 208 -13.41 0.85 -12.79
CA ARG A 208 -12.98 1.85 -11.78
C ARG A 208 -12.46 1.24 -10.49
N ARG A 209 -13.04 0.13 -10.03
CA ARG A 209 -12.75 -0.52 -8.77
C ARG A 209 -12.47 -1.99 -9.03
N TYR A 210 -11.45 -2.53 -8.38
CA TYR A 210 -11.21 -3.97 -8.34
C TYR A 210 -11.66 -4.52 -6.99
N VAL A 211 -11.92 -5.82 -6.96
CA VAL A 211 -11.99 -6.59 -5.72
C VAL A 211 -10.58 -7.07 -5.40
N GLY A 212 -10.15 -6.92 -4.15
CA GLY A 212 -8.78 -7.29 -3.75
C GLY A 212 -8.46 -8.75 -4.14
N PRO A 213 -7.23 -9.05 -4.59
CA PRO A 213 -6.86 -10.37 -5.10
C PRO A 213 -6.85 -11.48 -4.05
N PHE A 214 -6.87 -11.14 -2.76
CA PHE A 214 -6.76 -12.12 -1.68
C PHE A 214 -8.04 -12.11 -0.86
N THR A 215 -8.84 -13.17 -0.96
CA THR A 215 -9.92 -13.43 -0.01
C THR A 215 -9.75 -14.85 0.52
N ALA A 216 -9.11 -14.98 1.68
CA ALA A 216 -9.06 -16.26 2.38
C ALA A 216 -10.43 -16.55 3.01
N TYR A 217 -11.01 -17.71 2.70
CA TYR A 217 -12.22 -18.20 3.35
C TYR A 217 -11.84 -19.41 4.20
N GLY A 218 -12.04 -19.32 5.53
CA GLY A 218 -11.85 -20.46 6.45
C GLY A 218 -10.90 -20.20 7.63
N SER A 219 -11.02 -21.03 8.66
CA SER A 219 -10.14 -21.04 9.85
C SER A 219 -9.32 -22.33 9.83
N ALA A 220 -8.03 -22.23 9.48
CA ALA A 220 -7.04 -23.33 9.47
C ALA A 220 -7.25 -24.45 8.43
N PRO A 221 -6.20 -25.25 8.17
CA PRO A 221 -5.20 -25.06 7.11
C PRO A 221 -5.67 -25.45 5.69
N GLU A 222 -6.96 -25.64 5.45
CA GLU A 222 -7.45 -26.38 4.28
C GLU A 222 -7.89 -25.57 3.06
N GLU A 223 -7.94 -24.24 3.09
CA GLU A 223 -8.55 -23.50 1.97
C GLU A 223 -7.85 -22.15 1.72
N VAL A 224 -6.77 -22.14 0.94
CA VAL A 224 -6.13 -20.91 0.46
C VAL A 224 -6.74 -20.55 -0.89
N PHE A 225 -7.77 -19.71 -0.91
CA PHE A 225 -8.32 -19.19 -2.16
C PHE A 225 -7.60 -17.89 -2.55
N GLU A 226 -6.61 -17.99 -3.43
CA GLU A 226 -5.96 -16.82 -4.00
C GLU A 226 -6.54 -16.50 -5.39
N TYR A 227 -7.20 -15.35 -5.51
CA TYR A 227 -7.69 -14.82 -6.77
C TYR A 227 -6.57 -14.03 -7.43
N VAL A 228 -5.86 -14.68 -8.33
CA VAL A 228 -4.69 -14.07 -8.96
C VAL A 228 -5.11 -13.26 -10.20
N LEU A 229 -5.46 -11.98 -9.99
CA LEU A 229 -5.31 -10.91 -11.00
C LEU A 229 -3.81 -10.55 -11.15
N SER A 230 -2.91 -11.52 -11.32
CA SER A 230 -1.45 -11.26 -11.40
C SER A 230 -1.09 -10.42 -12.61
N GLU A 231 -1.80 -10.59 -13.72
CA GLU A 231 -1.45 -9.95 -14.99
C GLU A 231 -1.76 -8.44 -15.01
N HIS A 232 -2.46 -7.93 -14.00
CA HIS A 232 -2.95 -6.55 -13.98
C HIS A 232 -2.39 -5.72 -12.83
N LYS A 233 -1.26 -6.09 -12.21
CA LYS A 233 -0.57 -5.16 -11.30
C LYS A 233 -0.33 -3.82 -12.00
N TYR A 234 -0.68 -2.72 -11.34
CA TYR A 234 -0.53 -1.41 -11.94
C TYR A 234 0.95 -1.02 -12.03
N ARG A 235 1.42 -0.75 -13.26
CA ARG A 235 2.76 -0.24 -13.56
C ARG A 235 2.67 1.26 -13.86
N PRO A 236 3.10 2.14 -12.95
CA PRO A 236 3.09 3.58 -13.19
C PRO A 236 3.81 3.96 -14.49
N PHE A 237 3.13 4.72 -15.33
CA PHE A 237 3.60 5.21 -16.62
C PHE A 237 4.06 4.10 -17.59
N GLY A 238 3.75 2.83 -17.32
CA GLY A 238 4.27 1.68 -18.06
C GLY A 238 5.78 1.42 -17.90
N LEU A 239 6.46 2.18 -17.04
CA LEU A 239 7.93 2.17 -16.94
C LEU A 239 8.43 1.48 -15.66
N ILE A 240 7.64 1.53 -14.59
CA ILE A 240 8.07 1.06 -13.27
C ILE A 240 7.59 -0.37 -13.06
N GLY A 241 8.53 -1.29 -12.83
CA GLY A 241 8.28 -2.68 -12.48
C GLY A 241 8.34 -2.92 -10.97
N ASP A 242 7.97 -4.14 -10.55
CA ASP A 242 8.10 -4.56 -9.16
C ASP A 242 9.57 -4.65 -8.75
N TRP A 243 9.87 -4.23 -7.53
CA TRP A 243 11.23 -4.32 -6.99
C TRP A 243 11.29 -5.34 -5.86
N ASN A 244 12.00 -6.42 -6.11
CA ASN A 244 12.22 -7.49 -5.15
C ASN A 244 13.50 -7.19 -4.38
N VAL A 245 13.36 -6.82 -3.10
CA VAL A 245 14.50 -6.68 -2.20
C VAL A 245 14.64 -7.96 -1.42
N ARG A 246 15.76 -8.68 -1.64
CA ARG A 246 16.11 -9.83 -0.81
C ARG A 246 16.58 -9.31 0.55
N VAL A 247 15.75 -9.49 1.56
CA VAL A 247 16.05 -9.08 2.92
C VAL A 247 16.63 -10.29 3.66
N PRO A 248 17.81 -10.19 4.30
CA PRO A 248 18.39 -11.33 4.99
C PRO A 248 17.45 -11.93 6.05
N GLU A 249 17.36 -13.26 6.11
CA GLU A 249 16.40 -13.98 6.98
C GLU A 249 16.45 -13.57 8.46
N TRP A 250 17.61 -13.14 8.97
CA TRP A 250 17.78 -12.67 10.34
C TRP A 250 17.06 -11.35 10.67
N THR A 251 16.61 -10.60 9.66
CA THR A 251 15.85 -9.35 9.84
C THR A 251 14.35 -9.60 10.04
N ILE A 252 13.83 -10.71 9.51
CA ILE A 252 12.41 -11.10 9.58
C ILE A 252 12.21 -11.98 10.82
N GLY A 253 12.59 -11.47 12.00
CA GLY A 253 12.37 -12.19 13.24
C GLY A 253 10.87 -12.39 13.49
N ARG A 254 10.33 -13.59 13.32
CA ARG A 254 9.03 -14.09 13.85
C ARG A 254 7.85 -13.08 13.89
N TRP A 255 7.73 -12.16 12.93
CA TRP A 255 6.55 -11.29 12.82
C TRP A 255 5.54 -11.96 11.90
N THR A 256 4.65 -12.76 12.48
CA THR A 256 3.52 -13.44 11.81
C THR A 256 2.42 -12.49 11.29
N VAL A 257 2.67 -11.19 11.28
CA VAL A 257 1.68 -10.15 10.94
C VAL A 257 1.38 -10.10 9.42
N PHE A 258 2.23 -10.70 8.57
CA PHE A 258 2.14 -10.60 7.11
C PHE A 258 1.67 -11.87 6.38
N GLY A 259 0.93 -12.76 7.05
CA GLY A 259 0.26 -13.90 6.39
C GLY A 259 1.17 -15.11 6.08
N PRO A 260 0.65 -16.13 5.38
CA PRO A 260 1.30 -17.45 5.21
C PRO A 260 2.58 -17.46 4.36
N TYR A 261 3.01 -16.32 3.80
CA TYR A 261 4.25 -16.20 3.02
C TYR A 261 5.50 -15.94 3.89
N ALA A 262 5.42 -16.18 5.20
CA ALA A 262 6.49 -16.02 6.18
C ALA A 262 7.78 -16.86 5.93
N GLY A 263 7.82 -17.64 4.85
CA GLY A 263 9.00 -18.39 4.39
C GLY A 263 9.85 -17.70 3.31
N GLN A 264 9.40 -16.58 2.72
CA GLN A 264 10.19 -15.90 1.69
C GLN A 264 10.85 -14.62 2.22
N ALA A 265 12.18 -14.62 2.16
CA ALA A 265 13.09 -13.50 2.45
C ALA A 265 12.99 -12.34 1.43
N LEU A 266 11.81 -12.10 0.86
CA LEU A 266 11.56 -11.15 -0.22
C LEU A 266 10.52 -10.14 0.25
N PHE A 267 10.98 -8.92 0.57
CA PHE A 267 10.08 -7.77 0.60
C PHE A 267 9.89 -7.33 -0.84
N THR A 268 8.66 -7.50 -1.34
CA THR A 268 8.26 -6.98 -2.63
C THR A 268 7.68 -5.58 -2.44
N LEU A 269 8.34 -4.58 -3.03
CA LEU A 269 7.73 -3.26 -3.17
C LEU A 269 6.98 -3.26 -4.49
N ASP A 270 5.65 -3.17 -4.41
CA ASP A 270 4.80 -3.08 -5.60
C ASP A 270 5.18 -1.85 -6.44
N ALA A 271 5.17 -2.02 -7.77
CA ALA A 271 5.52 -0.97 -8.73
C ALA A 271 4.82 0.37 -8.49
N TRP A 272 3.53 0.33 -8.12
CA TRP A 272 2.74 1.53 -7.85
C TRP A 272 3.25 2.33 -6.64
N LEU A 273 3.71 1.64 -5.59
CA LEU A 273 4.25 2.26 -4.39
C LEU A 273 5.58 2.96 -4.68
N ILE A 274 6.41 2.34 -5.54
CA ILE A 274 7.66 2.94 -6.01
C ILE A 274 7.38 4.22 -6.80
N GLY A 275 6.45 4.16 -7.77
CA GLY A 275 6.05 5.34 -8.55
C GLY A 275 5.48 6.45 -7.66
N TYR A 276 4.68 6.09 -6.66
CA TYR A 276 4.18 7.03 -5.66
C TYR A 276 5.33 7.70 -4.89
N LEU A 277 6.30 6.94 -4.36
CA LEU A 277 7.41 7.50 -3.58
C LEU A 277 8.30 8.42 -4.42
N LEU A 278 8.56 8.06 -5.68
CA LEU A 278 9.31 8.88 -6.63
C LEU A 278 8.64 10.23 -6.91
N LEU A 279 7.31 10.32 -6.82
CA LEU A 279 6.57 11.56 -6.97
C LEU A 279 6.43 12.32 -5.64
N ALA A 280 6.05 11.63 -4.56
CA ALA A 280 5.71 12.24 -3.29
C ALA A 280 6.93 12.89 -2.61
N ILE A 281 8.12 12.28 -2.71
CA ILE A 281 9.34 12.81 -2.09
C ILE A 281 9.73 14.18 -2.69
N PRO A 282 9.90 14.34 -4.02
CA PRO A 282 10.16 15.65 -4.63
C PRO A 282 9.10 16.69 -4.30
N PHE A 283 7.81 16.33 -4.34
CA PHE A 283 6.74 17.28 -4.02
C PHE A 283 6.82 17.78 -2.58
N ALA A 284 7.12 16.91 -1.61
CA ALA A 284 7.33 17.34 -0.22
C ALA A 284 8.49 18.34 -0.08
N PHE A 285 9.56 18.18 -0.86
CA PHE A 285 10.69 19.13 -0.87
C PHE A 285 10.33 20.46 -1.54
N ILE A 286 9.50 20.46 -2.59
CA ILE A 286 9.07 21.66 -3.31
C ILE A 286 8.03 22.46 -2.51
N LEU A 287 7.10 21.78 -1.83
CA LEU A 287 6.04 22.43 -1.04
C LEU A 287 6.59 23.15 0.21
N ARG A 288 7.67 22.63 0.78
CA ARG A 288 8.31 23.20 1.98
C ARG A 288 8.73 24.67 1.84
N PRO A 289 9.48 25.09 0.79
CA PRO A 289 9.83 26.51 0.59
C PRO A 289 8.62 27.37 0.22
N VAL A 290 7.69 26.87 -0.58
CA VAL A 290 6.48 27.61 -1.00
C VAL A 290 5.64 28.03 0.20
N LEU A 291 5.49 27.13 1.19
CA LEU A 291 4.69 27.38 2.38
C LEU A 291 5.48 27.98 3.56
N ARG A 292 6.75 28.40 3.35
CA ARG A 292 7.63 29.08 4.33
C ARG A 292 7.84 28.31 5.65
N ILE A 293 7.83 26.98 5.59
CA ILE A 293 8.00 26.11 6.77
C ILE A 293 9.49 25.86 7.04
N CYS A 294 9.90 26.02 8.30
CA CYS A 294 11.32 25.98 8.69
C CYS A 294 11.94 24.56 8.77
#